data_AF-F9EPU2-F1
#
_entry.id   AF-F9EPU2-F1
#
_cell.length_a   1.000
_cell.length_b   1.000
_cell.length_c   1.000
_cell.angle_alpha   90.00
_cell.angle_beta   90.00
_cell.angle_gamma   90.00
#
_symmetry.space_group_name_H-M   'P 1'
#
loop_
_entity.id
_entity.type
_entity.pdbx_description
1 polymer ?
#
loop_
_entity_poly.entity_id
_entity_poly.type
_entity_poly.pdbx_seq_one_letter_code
_entity_poly.pdbx_strand_id
1 'polypeptide(L)'
;MENNLIETLNILHKEGKHQEIIDKIETLPSEEMNPEIIGILARAYNNVDNYEKALELLKSIEEYEKDTNVWNYRIGYSYYYLDNYLEAKNIS
;
A
#
# COMPACT_ATOMS: atom_id res chain seq x y z
N MET A 1 1.50 14.29 -16.40
CA MET A 1 2.19 12.98 -16.39
C MET A 1 1.72 12.13 -15.22
N GLU A 2 1.65 12.68 -13.99
CA GLU A 2 1.07 11.99 -12.81
C GLU A 2 -0.31 11.34 -13.06
N ASN A 3 -1.25 12.05 -13.68
CA ASN A 3 -2.60 11.50 -13.94
C ASN A 3 -2.59 10.20 -14.78
N ASN A 4 -1.63 10.03 -15.71
CA ASN A 4 -1.55 8.83 -16.55
C ASN A 4 -0.97 7.64 -15.76
N LEU A 5 0.00 7.91 -14.88
CA LEU A 5 0.57 6.90 -14.01
C LEU A 5 -0.48 6.36 -13.04
N ILE A 6 -1.16 7.24 -12.30
CA ILE A 6 -2.18 6.84 -11.31
C ILE A 6 -3.31 6.05 -11.97
N GLU A 7 -3.76 6.46 -13.16
CA GLU A 7 -4.76 5.72 -13.93
C GLU A 7 -4.26 4.31 -14.27
N THR A 8 -3.03 4.19 -14.77
CA THR A 8 -2.41 2.89 -15.07
C THR A 8 -2.34 2.00 -13.83
N LEU A 9 -1.88 2.52 -12.69
CA LEU A 9 -1.79 1.78 -11.44
C LEU A 9 -3.18 1.32 -10.94
N ASN A 10 -4.22 2.13 -11.15
CA ASN A 10 -5.58 1.77 -10.81
C ASN A 10 -6.17 0.71 -11.75
N ILE A 11 -5.81 0.71 -13.03
CA ILE A 11 -6.16 -0.38 -13.97
C ILE A 11 -5.51 -1.69 -13.52
N LEU A 12 -4.20 -1.67 -13.26
CA LEU A 12 -3.47 -2.85 -12.75
C LEU A 12 -4.09 -3.39 -11.46
N HIS A 13 -4.54 -2.49 -10.56
CA HIS A 13 -5.19 -2.90 -9.32
C HIS A 13 -6.52 -3.61 -9.58
N LYS A 14 -7.34 -3.12 -10.52
CA LYS A 14 -8.59 -3.77 -10.92
C LYS A 14 -8.36 -5.13 -11.58
N GLU A 15 -7.22 -5.31 -12.25
CA GLU A 15 -6.80 -6.58 -12.85
C GLU A 15 -6.15 -7.54 -11.84
N GLY A 16 -5.99 -7.16 -10.57
CA GLY A 16 -5.34 -7.98 -9.54
C GLY A 16 -3.81 -8.05 -9.65
N LYS A 17 -3.20 -7.20 -10.49
CA LYS A 17 -1.75 -7.20 -10.77
C LYS A 17 -0.97 -6.41 -9.71
N HIS A 18 -1.08 -6.84 -8.46
CA HIS A 18 -0.52 -6.11 -7.32
C HIS A 18 1.02 -6.13 -7.30
N GLN A 19 1.65 -7.23 -7.68
CA GLN A 19 3.11 -7.29 -7.79
C GLN A 19 3.64 -6.34 -8.87
N GLU A 20 2.96 -6.24 -10.02
CA GLU A 20 3.36 -5.32 -11.10
C GLU A 20 3.27 -3.84 -10.67
N ILE A 21 2.29 -3.50 -9.83
CA ILE A 21 2.20 -2.16 -9.21
C ILE A 21 3.43 -1.88 -8.35
N ILE A 22 3.83 -2.85 -7.52
CA ILE A 22 5.01 -2.72 -6.64
C ILE A 22 6.25 -2.51 -7.49
N ASP A 23 6.51 -3.44 -8.42
CA ASP A 23 7.70 -3.39 -9.29
C ASP A 23 7.77 -2.06 -10.05
N LYS A 24 6.63 -1.56 -10.53
CA LYS A 24 6.59 -0.29 -11.26
C LYS A 24 6.86 0.91 -10.36
N ILE A 25 6.27 0.98 -9.17
CA ILE A 25 6.45 2.13 -8.26
C ILE A 25 7.87 2.13 -7.66
N GLU A 26 8.44 0.99 -7.30
CA GLU A 26 9.79 0.93 -6.70
C GLU A 26 10.91 1.31 -7.67
N THR A 27 10.62 1.33 -8.98
CA THR A 27 11.54 1.84 -10.00
C THR A 27 11.44 3.35 -10.23
N LEU A 28 10.47 4.02 -9.61
CA LEU A 28 10.29 5.47 -9.76
C LEU A 28 11.39 6.24 -9.01
N PRO A 29 11.77 7.42 -9.52
CA PRO A 29 12.64 8.32 -8.77
C PRO A 29 11.93 8.84 -7.51
N SER A 30 12.71 9.14 -6.47
CA SER A 30 12.19 9.61 -5.17
C SER A 30 11.31 10.86 -5.27
N GLU A 31 11.56 11.68 -6.28
CA GLU A 31 10.86 12.93 -6.58
C GLU A 31 9.41 12.69 -7.03
N GLU A 32 9.09 11.49 -7.53
CA GLU A 32 7.73 11.08 -7.90
C GLU A 32 6.98 10.40 -6.75
N MET A 33 7.65 10.13 -5.61
CA MET A 33 7.07 9.44 -4.45
C MET A 33 6.28 10.41 -3.56
N ASN A 34 5.15 10.89 -4.08
CA ASN A 34 4.18 11.69 -3.32
C ASN A 34 3.28 10.81 -2.42
N PRO A 35 2.52 11.38 -1.47
CA PRO A 35 1.67 10.62 -0.57
C PRO A 35 0.63 9.71 -1.25
N GLU A 36 0.09 10.12 -2.41
CA GLU A 36 -0.88 9.31 -3.16
C GLU A 36 -0.22 8.04 -3.74
N ILE A 37 0.96 8.18 -4.35
CA ILE A 37 1.76 7.06 -4.88
C ILE A 37 2.18 6.11 -3.76
N ILE A 38 2.65 6.64 -2.62
CA ILE A 38 2.99 5.84 -1.44
C ILE A 38 1.76 5.08 -0.94
N GLY A 39 0.59 5.73 -0.89
CA GLY A 39 -0.66 5.08 -0.51
C GLY A 39 -1.07 3.95 -1.45
N ILE A 40 -0.87 4.11 -2.77
CA ILE A 40 -1.12 3.06 -3.77
C ILE A 40 -0.15 1.90 -3.59
N LEU A 41 1.14 2.19 -3.35
CA LEU A 41 2.15 1.17 -3.08
C LEU A 41 1.81 0.36 -1.83
N ALA A 42 1.43 1.03 -0.74
CA ALA A 42 1.00 0.36 0.48
C ALA A 42 -0.23 -0.53 0.26
N ARG A 43 -1.20 -0.09 -0.55
CA ARG A 43 -2.34 -0.93 -0.94
C ARG A 43 -1.87 -2.16 -1.71
N ALA A 44 -0.92 -2.02 -2.64
CA ALA A 44 -0.41 -3.15 -3.40
C ALA A 44 0.29 -4.16 -2.47
N TYR A 45 1.11 -3.67 -1.53
CA TYR A 45 1.75 -4.51 -0.51
C TYR A 45 0.75 -5.24 0.39
N ASN A 46 -0.34 -4.58 0.81
CA ASN A 46 -1.43 -5.22 1.53
C ASN A 46 -2.06 -6.39 0.74
N ASN A 47 -2.18 -6.29 -0.59
CA ASN A 47 -2.80 -7.33 -1.41
C ASN A 47 -1.84 -8.45 -1.83
N VAL A 48 -0.53 -8.32 -1.56
CA VAL A 48 0.44 -9.42 -1.69
C VAL A 48 0.87 -9.95 -0.32
N ASP A 49 0.05 -9.69 0.69
CA ASP A 49 0.22 -10.15 2.07
C ASP A 49 1.50 -9.68 2.78
N ASN A 50 2.13 -8.61 2.27
CA ASN A 50 3.26 -7.96 2.93
C ASN A 50 2.76 -6.76 3.74
N TYR A 51 2.01 -7.06 4.79
CA TYR A 51 1.34 -6.06 5.63
C TYR A 51 2.34 -5.23 6.45
N GLU A 52 3.51 -5.78 6.76
CA GLU A 52 4.59 -5.08 7.48
C GLU A 52 5.08 -3.90 6.63
N LYS A 53 5.37 -4.15 5.35
CA LYS A 53 5.80 -3.09 4.44
C LYS A 53 4.68 -2.10 4.14
N ALA A 54 3.45 -2.58 3.99
CA ALA A 54 2.29 -1.71 3.82
C ALA A 54 2.11 -0.76 5.02
N LEU A 55 2.26 -1.27 6.25
CA LEU A 55 2.14 -0.48 7.46
C LEU A 55 3.25 0.57 7.58
N GLU A 56 4.50 0.21 7.27
CA GLU A 56 5.63 1.14 7.23
C GLU A 56 5.34 2.32 6.30
N LEU A 57 4.88 2.03 5.08
CA LEU A 57 4.55 3.05 4.08
C LEU A 57 3.35 3.92 4.46
N LEU A 58 2.31 3.34 5.08
CA LEU A 58 1.15 4.12 5.53
C LEU A 58 1.51 5.07 6.66
N LYS A 59 2.41 4.66 7.57
CA LYS A 59 2.90 5.53 8.64
C LYS A 59 3.76 6.68 8.12
N SER A 60 4.51 6.49 7.04
CA SER A 60 5.34 7.58 6.48
C SER A 60 4.52 8.73 5.90
N ILE A 61 3.23 8.50 5.59
CA ILE A 61 2.30 9.51 5.06
C ILE A 61 1.18 9.89 6.03
N GLU A 62 1.25 9.43 7.28
CA GLU A 62 0.20 9.62 8.29
C GLU A 62 -0.13 11.11 8.49
N GLU A 63 0.89 11.98 8.54
CA GLU A 63 0.68 13.42 8.75
C GLU A 63 -0.15 14.09 7.63
N TYR A 64 -0.14 13.52 6.42
CA TYR A 64 -0.86 14.03 5.25
C TYR A 64 -2.23 13.39 5.08
N GLU A 65 -2.38 12.12 5.45
CA GLU A 65 -3.48 11.27 5.01
C GLU A 65 -4.36 10.70 6.14
N LYS A 66 -4.00 10.86 7.42
CA LYS A 66 -4.73 10.24 8.55
C LYS A 66 -6.23 10.58 8.62
N ASP A 67 -6.64 11.72 8.08
CA ASP A 67 -8.04 12.16 8.09
C ASP A 67 -8.83 11.64 6.88
N THR A 68 -8.20 10.87 5.98
CA THR A 68 -8.88 10.28 4.82
C THR A 68 -9.40 8.88 5.12
N ASN A 69 -10.61 8.58 4.63
CA ASN A 69 -11.22 7.25 4.79
C ASN A 69 -10.38 6.15 4.13
N VAL A 70 -9.70 6.49 3.03
CA VAL A 70 -8.88 5.53 2.27
C VAL A 70 -7.66 5.11 3.06
N TRP A 71 -6.95 6.06 3.69
CA TRP A 71 -5.81 5.76 4.54
C TRP A 71 -6.23 4.93 5.76
N ASN A 72 -7.28 5.36 6.46
CA ASN A 72 -7.81 4.66 7.64
C ASN A 72 -8.19 3.21 7.32
N TYR A 73 -8.84 2.96 6.18
CA TYR A 73 -9.15 1.61 5.72
C TYR A 73 -7.88 0.79 5.47
N ARG A 74 -6.90 1.35 4.75
CA ARG A 74 -5.66 0.63 4.38
C ARG A 74 -4.81 0.29 5.61
N ILE A 75 -4.66 1.21 6.56
CA ILE A 75 -3.86 0.95 7.75
C ILE A 75 -4.56 -0.01 8.71
N GLY A 76 -5.89 0.11 8.84
CA GLY A 76 -6.70 -0.86 9.59
C GLY A 76 -6.60 -2.27 9.00
N TYR A 77 -6.61 -2.39 7.67
CA TYR A 77 -6.39 -3.66 6.97
C TYR A 77 -5.03 -4.26 7.31
N SER A 78 -3.95 -3.47 7.23
CA SER A 78 -2.61 -3.94 7.60
C SER A 78 -2.54 -4.44 9.04
N TYR A 79 -3.08 -3.68 10.01
CA TYR A 79 -3.09 -4.10 11.41
C TYR A 79 -3.89 -5.39 11.64
N TYR A 80 -5.09 -5.50 11.05
CA TYR A 80 -5.95 -6.67 11.22
C TYR A 80 -5.27 -7.96 10.77
N TYR A 81 -4.62 -7.95 9.59
CA TYR A 81 -3.93 -9.14 9.12
C TYR A 81 -2.66 -9.41 9.91
N LEU A 82 -1.85 -8.40 10.25
CA LEU A 82 -0.65 -8.61 11.08
C LEU A 82 -0.96 -9.31 12.41
N ASP A 83 -2.03 -8.89 13.08
CA ASP A 83 -2.46 -9.52 14.33
C ASP A 83 -2.84 -11.00 14.12
N ASN A 84 -3.57 -11.30 13.03
CA ASN A 84 -3.91 -12.68 12.66
C ASN A 84 -2.68 -13.53 12.31
N TYR A 85 -1.68 -12.97 11.64
CA TYR A 85 -0.43 -13.68 11.32
C TYR A 85 0.39 -13.98 12.58
N LEU A 86 0.46 -13.03 13.51
CA LEU A 86 1.14 -13.23 14.79
C LEU A 86 0.43 -14.28 15.64
N GLU A 87 -0.91 -14.25 15.69
CA GLU A 87 -1.70 -15.24 16.41
C GLU A 87 -1.52 -16.64 15.81
N ALA A 88 -1.57 -16.78 14.48
CA ALA A 88 -1.35 -18.07 13.81
C ALA A 88 0.03 -18.66 14.12
N LYS A 89 1.07 -17.83 14.19
CA LYS A 89 2.44 -18.24 14.52
C LYS A 89 2.61 -18.68 15.98
N ASN A 90 1.79 -18.16 16.90
CA ASN A 90 1.85 -18.54 18.32
C ASN A 90 1.17 -19.88 18.62
N ILE A 91 0.36 -20.40 17.69
CA ILE A 91 -0.40 -21.65 17.83
C ILE A 91 0.30 -22.85 17.14
N SER A 92 1.33 -22.60 16.31
CA SER A 92 2.12 -23.62 15.58
C SER A 92 3.33 -24.12 16.36
#